data_AF-A0A960KA87-F1
#
_entry.id   AF-A0A960KA87-F1
#
_cell.length_a   1.000
_cell.length_b   1.000
_cell.length_c   1.000
_cell.angle_alpha   90.00
_cell.angle_beta   90.00
_cell.angle_gamma   90.00
#
_symmetry.space_group_name_H-M   'P 1'
#
loop_
_entity.id
_entity.type
_entity.pdbx_description
1 polymer ?
#
loop_
_entity_poly.entity_id
_entity_poly.type
_entity_poly.pdbx_seq_one_letter_code
_entity_poly.pdbx_strand_id
1 'polypeptide(L)'
;DDATRAEVIRVGNAGTMAMGAVHNPRYVFATADASTDYRGIAPLHYEPVDELRRSDGERELITLSADFGPGGLVGQMYGLVLAEQGEDLPDDVGAAANAQAVLAALRRFHDDDALSTNPLAAADGSVADRADGVRATVRAVVEGTFGSSPGDQRLREAIVRAYLDPDGGHGIAQRELHMSRSTFYRHLQKARDRLATASPGPDRR
;
A
#
# COMPACT_ATOMS: atom_id res chain seq x y z
N ASP A 1 0.67 -22.20 -13.37
CA ASP A 1 -0.09 -21.04 -13.88
C ASP A 1 -0.04 -19.91 -12.85
N ASP A 2 -0.72 -18.78 -13.07
CA ASP A 2 -0.74 -17.64 -12.13
C ASP A 2 -1.35 -17.97 -10.75
N ALA A 3 -2.29 -18.90 -10.67
CA ALA A 3 -2.82 -19.40 -9.40
C ALA A 3 -1.76 -20.22 -8.65
N THR A 4 -0.99 -21.08 -9.35
CA THR A 4 0.15 -21.81 -8.74
C THR A 4 1.24 -20.84 -8.28
N ARG A 5 1.50 -19.77 -9.02
CA ARG A 5 2.54 -18.77 -8.68
C ARG A 5 2.10 -17.92 -7.50
N ALA A 6 0.82 -17.55 -7.43
CA ALA A 6 0.22 -16.90 -6.27
C ALA A 6 0.20 -17.83 -5.04
N GLU A 7 0.00 -19.13 -5.22
CA GLU A 7 0.08 -20.14 -4.17
C GLU A 7 1.52 -20.31 -3.65
N VAL A 8 2.52 -20.33 -4.52
CA VAL A 8 3.95 -20.42 -4.14
C VAL A 8 4.44 -19.14 -3.44
N ILE A 9 4.01 -17.96 -3.90
CA ILE A 9 4.28 -16.68 -3.22
C ILE A 9 3.60 -16.66 -1.83
N ARG A 10 2.40 -17.25 -1.71
CA ARG A 10 1.69 -17.39 -0.43
C ARG A 10 2.32 -18.40 0.52
N VAL A 11 2.86 -19.53 0.07
CA VAL A 11 3.49 -20.52 0.99
C VAL A 11 4.98 -20.21 1.26
N GLY A 12 5.64 -19.44 0.39
CA GLY A 12 7.08 -19.16 0.44
C GLY A 12 7.54 -18.11 1.44
N ASN A 13 6.63 -17.39 2.12
CA ASN A 13 6.99 -16.25 2.96
C ASN A 13 7.86 -16.62 4.18
N ALA A 14 7.62 -17.76 4.84
CA ALA A 14 8.41 -18.18 6.00
C ALA A 14 9.89 -18.46 5.63
N GLY A 15 10.13 -19.14 4.50
CA GLY A 15 11.48 -19.41 4.00
C GLY A 15 12.20 -18.16 3.49
N THR A 16 11.48 -17.24 2.86
CA THR A 16 12.05 -16.00 2.32
C THR A 16 12.43 -15.00 3.42
N MET A 17 11.66 -14.98 4.51
CA MET A 17 11.95 -14.23 5.75
C MET A 17 13.18 -14.79 6.47
N ALA A 18 13.27 -16.12 6.63
CA ALA A 18 14.43 -16.78 7.25
C ALA A 18 15.74 -16.53 6.49
N MET A 19 15.65 -16.31 5.17
CA MET A 19 16.79 -15.98 4.30
C MET A 19 17.06 -14.47 4.20
N GLY A 20 16.28 -13.61 4.87
CA GLY A 20 16.46 -12.16 4.89
C GLY A 20 16.15 -11.45 3.57
N ALA A 21 15.50 -12.12 2.61
CA ALA A 21 15.25 -11.56 1.28
C ALA A 21 14.05 -10.60 1.22
N VAL A 22 13.22 -10.54 2.27
CA VAL A 22 12.12 -9.58 2.42
C VAL A 22 12.33 -8.80 3.72
N HIS A 23 12.61 -7.50 3.61
CA HIS A 23 13.03 -6.68 4.77
C HIS A 23 11.87 -6.18 5.65
N ASN A 24 10.68 -5.92 5.07
CA ASN A 24 9.51 -5.46 5.82
C ASN A 24 8.22 -5.85 5.08
N PRO A 25 7.77 -7.12 5.18
CA PRO A 25 6.59 -7.57 4.45
C PRO A 25 5.31 -6.91 4.98
N ARG A 26 4.42 -6.50 4.08
CA ARG A 26 3.02 -6.17 4.42
C ARG A 26 2.21 -7.43 4.68
N TYR A 27 2.33 -8.40 3.79
CA TYR A 27 1.63 -9.68 3.89
C TYR A 27 2.59 -10.77 4.34
N VAL A 28 2.21 -11.50 5.38
CA VAL A 28 2.91 -12.73 5.76
C VAL A 28 1.91 -13.87 5.77
N PHE A 29 2.39 -15.01 5.29
CA PHE A 29 1.68 -16.27 5.33
C PHE A 29 2.60 -17.28 6.02
N ALA A 30 2.06 -18.00 6.99
CA ALA A 30 2.79 -18.97 7.79
C ALA A 30 2.00 -20.28 7.83
N THR A 31 2.68 -21.40 7.63
CA THR A 31 2.08 -22.72 7.82
C THR A 31 2.44 -23.23 9.20
N ALA A 32 1.44 -23.72 9.93
CA ALA A 32 1.61 -24.32 11.25
C ALA A 32 0.85 -25.64 11.33
N ASP A 33 1.23 -26.49 12.29
CA ASP A 33 0.41 -27.63 12.68
C ASP A 33 -0.87 -27.13 13.37
N ALA A 34 -2.02 -27.68 13.00
CA ALA A 34 -3.33 -27.33 13.55
C ALA A 34 -3.44 -27.56 15.06
N SER A 35 -2.59 -28.43 15.64
CA SER A 35 -2.52 -28.64 17.10
C SER A 35 -1.74 -27.55 17.83
N THR A 36 -1.08 -26.63 17.11
CA THR A 36 -0.28 -25.55 17.71
C THR A 36 -1.22 -24.50 18.29
N ASP A 37 -1.00 -24.09 19.55
CA ASP A 37 -1.70 -22.94 20.11
C ASP A 37 -1.10 -21.63 19.57
N TYR A 38 -1.83 -20.98 18.67
CA TYR A 38 -1.45 -19.70 18.05
C TYR A 38 -2.03 -18.48 18.78
N ARG A 39 -2.63 -18.63 19.98
CA ARG A 39 -3.12 -17.47 20.75
C ARG A 39 -2.01 -16.48 21.12
N GLY A 40 -0.77 -16.94 21.26
CA GLY A 40 0.39 -16.09 21.54
C GLY A 40 0.72 -15.09 20.42
N ILE A 41 0.19 -15.28 19.21
CA ILE A 41 0.38 -14.37 18.07
C ILE A 41 -0.91 -13.60 17.72
N ALA A 42 -1.94 -13.65 18.58
CA ALA A 42 -3.16 -12.87 18.38
C ALA A 42 -2.93 -11.36 18.18
N PRO A 43 -1.97 -10.70 18.88
CA PRO A 43 -1.66 -9.29 18.64
C PRO A 43 -1.04 -9.00 17.27
N LEU A 44 -0.61 -10.02 16.53
CA LEU A 44 -0.09 -9.90 15.16
C LEU A 44 -1.20 -10.08 14.10
N HIS A 45 -2.45 -10.27 14.52
CA HIS A 45 -3.62 -10.38 13.62
C HIS A 45 -3.48 -11.46 12.54
N TYR A 46 -2.88 -12.58 12.89
CA TYR A 46 -2.90 -13.75 12.01
C TYR A 46 -4.28 -14.39 12.01
N GLU A 47 -4.83 -14.58 10.81
CA GLU A 47 -6.12 -15.22 10.57
C GLU A 47 -5.94 -16.51 9.76
N PRO A 48 -6.70 -17.58 10.04
CA PRO A 48 -6.66 -18.80 9.26
C PRO A 48 -7.22 -18.61 7.84
N VAL A 49 -6.58 -19.26 6.88
CA VAL A 49 -7.03 -19.35 5.48
C VAL A 49 -7.52 -20.78 5.24
N ASP A 50 -8.82 -20.99 5.43
CA ASP A 50 -9.44 -22.33 5.43
C ASP A 50 -9.23 -23.08 4.10
N GLU A 51 -9.20 -22.38 2.98
CA GLU A 51 -8.98 -22.96 1.65
C GLU A 51 -7.59 -23.60 1.49
N LEU A 52 -6.64 -23.22 2.34
CA LEU A 52 -5.25 -23.71 2.32
C LEU A 52 -4.98 -24.74 3.41
N ARG A 53 -6.03 -25.23 4.08
CA ARG A 53 -5.91 -26.32 5.04
C ARG A 53 -5.60 -27.62 4.31
N ARG A 54 -4.60 -28.36 4.80
CA ARG A 54 -4.14 -29.61 4.16
C ARG A 54 -3.68 -30.62 5.19
N SER A 55 -3.71 -31.89 4.83
CA SER A 55 -3.12 -32.97 5.63
C SER A 55 -1.93 -33.57 4.89
N ASP A 56 -0.86 -33.90 5.61
CA ASP A 56 0.25 -34.73 5.09
C ASP A 56 0.15 -36.21 5.51
N GLY A 57 -1.01 -36.60 6.07
CA GLY A 57 -1.28 -37.95 6.57
C GLY A 57 -0.93 -38.16 8.04
N GLU A 58 0.01 -37.39 8.58
CA GLU A 58 0.40 -37.42 10.00
C GLU A 58 -0.09 -36.19 10.76
N ARG A 59 -0.19 -35.05 10.07
CA ARG A 59 -0.53 -33.75 10.64
C ARG A 59 -1.61 -33.06 9.83
N GLU A 60 -2.42 -32.28 10.53
CA GLU A 60 -3.26 -31.26 9.94
C GLU A 60 -2.44 -29.96 9.89
N LEU A 61 -2.28 -29.39 8.70
CA LEU A 61 -1.56 -28.15 8.49
C LEU A 61 -2.56 -27.04 8.17
N ILE A 62 -2.46 -25.94 8.92
CA ILE A 62 -3.19 -24.70 8.68
C ILE A 62 -2.25 -23.68 8.07
N THR A 63 -2.81 -22.82 7.22
CA THR A 63 -2.12 -21.61 6.76
C THR A 63 -2.75 -20.41 7.46
N LEU A 64 -1.92 -19.60 8.08
CA LEU A 64 -2.29 -18.33 8.69
C LEU A 64 -1.81 -17.19 7.78
N SER A 65 -2.58 -16.12 7.68
CA SER A 65 -2.22 -14.89 6.98
C SER A 65 -2.35 -13.67 7.88
N ALA A 66 -1.45 -12.71 7.71
CA ALA A 66 -1.56 -11.38 8.32
C ALA A 66 -1.32 -10.31 7.26
N ASP A 67 -2.12 -9.23 7.31
CA ASP A 67 -1.88 -7.97 6.61
C ASP A 67 -1.48 -6.92 7.65
N PHE A 68 -0.19 -6.60 7.71
CA PHE A 68 0.37 -5.58 8.61
C PHE A 68 0.17 -4.15 8.11
N GLY A 69 -0.57 -3.99 7.02
CA GLY A 69 -0.83 -2.71 6.41
C GLY A 69 0.41 -2.04 5.80
N PRO A 70 0.32 -0.76 5.46
CA PRO A 70 1.37 0.00 4.77
C PRO A 70 2.70 0.07 5.53
N GLY A 71 2.66 0.01 6.86
CA GLY A 71 3.86 0.01 7.72
C GLY A 71 4.61 -1.33 7.72
N GLY A 72 3.99 -2.40 7.22
CA GLY A 72 4.55 -3.75 7.22
C GLY A 72 4.78 -4.31 8.62
N LEU A 73 5.38 -5.50 8.69
CA LEU A 73 5.69 -6.19 9.94
C LEU A 73 6.46 -5.31 10.93
N VAL A 74 7.42 -4.51 10.47
CA VAL A 74 8.19 -3.62 11.35
C VAL A 74 7.28 -2.56 11.99
N GLY A 75 6.34 -2.00 11.23
CA GLY A 75 5.33 -1.08 11.74
C GLY A 75 4.41 -1.75 12.77
N GLN A 76 3.97 -2.97 12.51
CA GLN A 76 3.18 -3.76 13.46
C GLN A 76 3.96 -4.02 14.76
N MET A 77 5.22 -4.44 14.67
CA MET A 77 6.05 -4.71 15.85
C MET A 77 6.31 -3.44 16.66
N TYR A 78 6.53 -2.30 16.00
CA TYR A 78 6.64 -1.02 16.68
C TYR A 78 5.34 -0.63 17.40
N GLY A 79 4.19 -0.83 16.76
CA GLY A 79 2.88 -0.62 17.38
C GLY A 79 2.65 -1.48 18.62
N LEU A 80 3.07 -2.75 18.58
CA LEU A 80 3.01 -3.63 19.74
C LEU A 80 3.88 -3.13 20.90
N VAL A 81 5.11 -2.69 20.62
CA VAL A 81 6.00 -2.12 21.64
C VAL A 81 5.39 -0.89 22.29
N LEU A 82 4.77 0.00 21.51
CA LEU A 82 4.10 1.18 22.05
C LEU A 82 2.86 0.79 22.88
N ALA A 83 2.03 -0.12 22.38
CA ALA A 83 0.86 -0.60 23.11
C ALA A 83 1.23 -1.25 24.46
N GLU A 84 2.34 -2.00 24.51
CA GLU A 84 2.90 -2.54 25.76
C GLU A 84 3.38 -1.44 26.73
N GLN A 85 3.81 -0.30 26.20
CA GLN A 85 4.19 0.89 26.97
C GLN A 85 2.98 1.77 27.36
N GLY A 86 1.78 1.44 26.89
CA GLY A 86 0.58 2.25 27.08
C GLY A 86 0.54 3.50 26.19
N GLU A 87 1.30 3.50 25.09
CA GLU A 87 1.35 4.56 24.09
C GLU A 87 0.69 4.10 22.79
N ASP A 88 0.07 5.03 22.07
CA ASP A 88 -0.48 4.77 20.74
C ASP A 88 0.59 5.01 19.67
N LEU A 89 0.48 4.28 18.55
CA LEU A 89 1.26 4.54 17.35
C LEU A 89 1.04 6.00 16.92
N PRO A 90 2.09 6.83 16.82
CA PRO A 90 1.89 8.20 16.37
C PRO A 90 1.37 8.19 14.92
N ASP A 91 0.35 9.01 14.67
CA ASP A 91 -0.37 9.08 13.39
C ASP A 91 0.56 9.32 12.18
N ASP A 92 1.75 9.89 12.42
CA ASP A 92 2.72 10.25 11.39
C ASP A 92 3.41 9.06 10.72
N VAL A 93 3.62 7.93 11.42
CA VAL A 93 4.29 6.74 10.87
C VAL A 93 3.40 6.04 9.84
N GLY A 94 2.13 5.82 10.18
CA GLY A 94 1.14 5.28 9.25
C GLY A 94 0.87 6.22 8.08
N ALA A 95 0.79 7.52 8.36
CA ALA A 95 0.64 8.56 7.33
C ALA A 95 1.82 8.58 6.35
N ALA A 96 3.05 8.49 6.82
CA ALA A 96 4.24 8.54 5.98
C ALA A 96 4.36 7.32 5.06
N ALA A 97 4.10 6.11 5.58
CA ALA A 97 4.09 4.88 4.77
C ALA A 97 3.03 4.96 3.65
N ASN A 98 1.84 5.44 4.00
CA ASN A 98 0.77 5.69 3.05
C ASN A 98 1.13 6.73 1.99
N ALA A 99 1.73 7.86 2.40
CA ALA A 99 2.14 8.91 1.48
C ALA A 99 3.17 8.41 0.45
N GLN A 100 4.11 7.55 0.87
CA GLN A 100 5.04 6.91 -0.05
C GLN A 100 4.34 5.95 -1.02
N ALA A 101 3.36 5.18 -0.54
CA ALA A 101 2.57 4.29 -1.38
C ALA A 101 1.74 5.07 -2.42
N VAL A 102 1.14 6.21 -2.04
CA VAL A 102 0.46 7.15 -2.94
C VAL A 102 1.42 7.69 -4.00
N LEU A 103 2.61 8.14 -3.61
CA LEU A 103 3.61 8.66 -4.55
C LEU A 103 4.13 7.58 -5.50
N ALA A 104 4.24 6.33 -5.05
CA ALA A 104 4.59 5.20 -5.89
C ALA A 104 3.47 4.89 -6.90
N ALA A 105 2.21 4.86 -6.44
CA ALA A 105 1.04 4.65 -7.29
C ALA A 105 0.90 5.77 -8.34
N LEU A 106 1.09 7.03 -7.95
CA LEU A 106 1.01 8.19 -8.83
C LEU A 106 1.96 8.06 -10.05
N ARG A 107 3.17 7.54 -9.85
CA ARG A 107 4.15 7.35 -10.94
C ARG A 107 3.77 6.25 -11.92
N ARG A 108 2.90 5.32 -11.52
CA ARG A 108 2.49 4.13 -12.29
C ARG A 108 0.97 4.05 -12.41
N PHE A 109 0.28 5.20 -12.42
CA PHE A 109 -1.17 5.29 -12.29
C PHE A 109 -1.96 4.57 -13.40
N HIS A 110 -1.34 4.40 -14.57
CA HIS A 110 -1.94 3.73 -15.72
C HIS A 110 -1.45 2.28 -15.92
N ASP A 111 -0.73 1.72 -14.95
CA ASP A 111 -0.15 0.37 -15.00
C ASP A 111 -0.87 -0.52 -13.98
N ASP A 112 -1.82 -1.34 -14.45
CA ASP A 112 -2.65 -2.21 -13.61
C ASP A 112 -1.82 -3.18 -12.76
N ASP A 113 -0.78 -3.78 -13.35
CA ASP A 113 0.08 -4.75 -12.66
C ASP A 113 0.82 -4.07 -11.51
N ALA A 114 1.38 -2.88 -11.75
CA ALA A 114 2.06 -2.12 -10.72
C ALA A 114 1.11 -1.61 -9.62
N LEU A 115 -0.11 -1.20 -9.97
CA LEU A 115 -1.10 -0.74 -9.00
C LEU A 115 -1.64 -1.90 -8.15
N SER A 116 -1.89 -3.06 -8.75
CA SER A 116 -2.43 -4.23 -8.03
C SER A 116 -1.47 -4.81 -6.98
N THR A 117 -0.19 -4.47 -7.06
CA THR A 117 0.85 -4.86 -6.09
C THR A 117 1.26 -3.73 -5.15
N ASN A 118 0.65 -2.55 -5.28
CA ASN A 118 0.95 -1.39 -4.46
C ASN A 118 0.52 -1.62 -3.00
N PRO A 119 1.24 -1.07 -1.99
CA PRO A 119 0.83 -1.15 -0.59
C PRO A 119 -0.49 -0.48 -0.23
N LEU A 120 -1.22 0.14 -1.17
CA LEU A 120 -2.60 0.61 -0.99
C LEU A 120 -3.65 -0.34 -1.56
N ALA A 121 -3.24 -1.38 -2.31
CA ALA A 121 -4.15 -2.34 -2.88
C ALA A 121 -4.81 -3.20 -1.78
N ALA A 122 -6.03 -3.65 -2.04
CA ALA A 122 -6.70 -4.66 -1.23
C ALA A 122 -5.96 -6.01 -1.33
N ALA A 123 -6.13 -6.86 -0.32
CA ALA A 123 -5.49 -8.17 -0.28
C ALA A 123 -6.09 -9.15 -1.32
N ASP A 124 -7.36 -8.98 -1.63
CA ASP A 124 -8.19 -9.82 -2.47
C ASP A 124 -8.77 -9.06 -3.69
N GLY A 125 -9.45 -9.79 -4.55
CA GLY A 125 -10.01 -9.28 -5.81
C GLY A 125 -9.10 -9.49 -7.03
N SER A 126 -9.63 -9.18 -8.21
CA SER A 126 -8.87 -9.28 -9.46
C SER A 126 -7.77 -8.21 -9.53
N VAL A 127 -6.80 -8.37 -10.45
CA VAL A 127 -5.79 -7.34 -10.74
C VAL A 127 -6.46 -5.99 -11.05
N ALA A 128 -7.52 -6.01 -11.85
CA ALA A 128 -8.28 -4.82 -12.23
C ALA A 128 -8.97 -4.17 -11.02
N ASP A 129 -9.68 -4.94 -10.20
CA ASP A 129 -10.39 -4.40 -9.01
C ASP A 129 -9.42 -3.75 -8.03
N ARG A 130 -8.28 -4.40 -7.78
CA ARG A 130 -7.23 -3.88 -6.90
C ARG A 130 -6.60 -2.61 -7.47
N ALA A 131 -6.29 -2.58 -8.77
CA ALA A 131 -5.76 -1.39 -9.42
C ALA A 131 -6.74 -0.22 -9.35
N ASP A 132 -8.03 -0.46 -9.59
CA ASP A 132 -9.07 0.57 -9.52
C ASP A 132 -9.29 1.10 -8.10
N GLY A 133 -9.20 0.24 -7.09
CA GLY A 133 -9.19 0.65 -5.69
C GLY A 133 -8.03 1.62 -5.39
N VAL A 134 -6.81 1.29 -5.84
CA VAL A 134 -5.65 2.19 -5.67
C VAL A 134 -5.84 3.51 -6.42
N ARG A 135 -6.41 3.49 -7.64
CA ARG A 135 -6.72 4.73 -8.39
C ARG A 135 -7.72 5.60 -7.65
N ALA A 136 -8.76 5.01 -7.07
CA ALA A 136 -9.75 5.73 -6.28
C ALA A 136 -9.08 6.41 -5.08
N THR A 137 -8.23 5.68 -4.35
CA THR A 137 -7.46 6.23 -3.22
C THR A 137 -6.56 7.38 -3.66
N VAL A 138 -5.78 7.23 -4.73
CA VAL A 138 -4.90 8.30 -5.23
C VAL A 138 -5.70 9.54 -5.63
N ARG A 139 -6.84 9.37 -6.32
CA ARG A 139 -7.73 10.49 -6.68
C ARG A 139 -8.28 11.19 -5.44
N ALA A 140 -8.72 10.44 -4.44
CA ALA A 140 -9.24 11.00 -3.18
C ALA A 140 -8.17 11.79 -2.42
N VAL A 141 -6.95 11.27 -2.33
CA VAL A 141 -5.83 11.97 -1.69
C VAL A 141 -5.47 13.25 -2.46
N VAL A 142 -5.42 13.19 -3.79
CA VAL A 142 -5.18 14.39 -4.61
C VAL A 142 -6.28 15.43 -4.41
N GLU A 143 -7.55 15.04 -4.43
CA GLU A 143 -8.68 15.96 -4.18
C GLU A 143 -8.61 16.58 -2.78
N GLY A 144 -8.35 15.77 -1.75
CA GLY A 144 -8.30 16.23 -0.36
C GLY A 144 -7.08 17.10 -0.02
N THR A 145 -5.99 16.99 -0.78
CA THR A 145 -4.73 17.70 -0.48
C THR A 145 -4.73 19.16 -0.90
N PHE A 146 -5.43 19.50 -1.99
CA PHE A 146 -5.39 20.84 -2.60
C PHE A 146 -6.71 21.56 -2.37
N GLY A 147 -6.65 22.73 -1.72
CA GLY A 147 -7.82 23.57 -1.48
C GLY A 147 -8.27 24.37 -2.71
N SER A 148 -9.22 25.28 -2.51
CA SER A 148 -9.82 26.11 -3.57
C SER A 148 -8.99 27.33 -3.98
N SER A 149 -7.83 27.57 -3.36
CA SER A 149 -6.99 28.71 -3.71
C SER A 149 -6.43 28.59 -5.15
N PRO A 150 -6.20 29.69 -5.88
CA PRO A 150 -5.63 29.63 -7.23
C PRO A 150 -4.28 28.90 -7.27
N GLY A 151 -3.47 29.02 -6.21
CA GLY A 151 -2.20 28.30 -6.11
C GLY A 151 -2.39 26.80 -5.95
N ASP A 152 -3.34 26.37 -5.12
CA ASP A 152 -3.64 24.96 -4.88
C ASP A 152 -4.26 24.31 -6.12
N GLN A 153 -5.20 25.00 -6.78
CA GLN A 153 -5.78 24.53 -8.04
C GLN A 153 -4.70 24.38 -9.12
N ARG A 154 -3.75 25.32 -9.20
CA ARG A 154 -2.65 25.22 -10.16
C ARG A 154 -1.73 24.01 -9.91
N LEU A 155 -1.47 23.68 -8.64
CA LEU A 155 -0.70 22.49 -8.26
C LEU A 155 -1.46 21.20 -8.58
N ARG A 156 -2.76 21.19 -8.30
CA ARG A 156 -3.66 20.08 -8.62
C ARG A 156 -3.76 19.85 -10.13
N GLU A 157 -3.98 20.89 -10.92
CA GLU A 157 -4.03 20.79 -12.40
C GLU A 157 -2.71 20.21 -12.94
N ALA A 158 -1.57 20.68 -12.44
CA ALA A 158 -0.26 20.18 -12.84
C ALA A 158 -0.10 18.68 -12.53
N ILE A 159 -0.53 18.21 -11.36
CA ILE A 159 -0.37 16.80 -10.99
C ILE A 159 -1.37 15.89 -11.71
N VAL A 160 -2.63 16.32 -11.85
CA VAL A 160 -3.68 15.57 -12.56
C VAL A 160 -3.29 15.40 -14.03
N ARG A 161 -2.96 16.50 -14.71
CA ARG A 161 -2.62 16.46 -16.14
C ARG A 161 -1.31 15.73 -16.42
N ALA A 162 -0.37 15.73 -15.47
CA ALA A 162 0.91 15.04 -15.64
C ALA A 162 0.86 13.53 -15.36
N TYR A 163 -0.03 13.06 -14.49
CA TYR A 163 0.00 11.68 -13.99
C TYR A 163 -1.32 10.90 -14.06
N LEU A 164 -2.47 11.56 -13.92
CA LEU A 164 -3.77 10.89 -13.81
C LEU A 164 -4.54 10.83 -15.12
N ASP A 165 -4.25 11.78 -16.01
CA ASP A 165 -4.87 11.88 -17.31
C ASP A 165 -4.19 10.91 -18.31
N PRO A 166 -4.94 9.95 -18.89
CA PRO A 166 -4.36 8.97 -19.82
C PRO A 166 -3.76 9.61 -21.08
N ASP A 167 -4.29 10.75 -21.51
CA ASP A 167 -3.79 11.51 -22.67
C ASP A 167 -2.81 12.61 -22.24
N GLY A 168 -2.25 12.49 -21.03
CA GLY A 168 -1.43 13.48 -20.37
C GLY A 168 0.06 13.22 -20.41
N GLY A 169 0.72 13.72 -19.37
CA GLY A 169 2.16 13.65 -19.22
C GLY A 169 2.80 15.03 -19.07
N HIS A 170 4.03 15.04 -18.55
CA HIS A 170 4.76 16.25 -18.17
C HIS A 170 4.83 17.30 -19.28
N GLY A 171 5.13 16.87 -20.51
CA GLY A 171 5.26 17.79 -21.66
C GLY A 171 3.94 18.38 -22.12
N ILE A 172 2.83 17.63 -21.98
CA ILE A 172 1.50 18.12 -22.37
C ILE A 172 0.98 19.07 -21.29
N ALA A 173 1.03 18.65 -20.02
CA ALA A 173 0.67 19.48 -18.87
C ALA A 173 1.44 20.81 -18.84
N GLN A 174 2.76 20.79 -19.10
CA GLN A 174 3.57 22.01 -19.15
C GLN A 174 3.06 23.00 -20.21
N ARG A 175 2.73 22.51 -21.42
CA ARG A 175 2.29 23.35 -22.54
C ARG A 175 0.91 23.94 -22.29
N GLU A 176 -0.03 23.11 -21.84
CA GLU A 176 -1.41 23.54 -21.59
C GLU A 176 -1.51 24.49 -20.39
N LEU A 177 -0.66 24.32 -19.38
CA LEU A 177 -0.61 25.23 -18.23
C LEU A 177 0.19 26.52 -18.50
N HIS A 178 0.71 26.69 -19.72
CA HIS A 178 1.51 27.83 -20.17
C HIS A 178 2.69 28.15 -19.23
N MET A 179 3.36 27.11 -18.74
CA MET A 179 4.49 27.26 -17.83
C MET A 179 5.81 27.06 -18.55
N SER A 180 6.84 27.80 -18.12
CA SER A 180 8.21 27.40 -18.45
C SER A 180 8.51 26.03 -17.83
N ARG A 181 9.46 25.30 -18.42
CA ARG A 181 9.89 23.99 -17.93
C ARG A 181 10.25 24.03 -16.43
N SER A 182 11.08 25.00 -16.04
CA SER A 182 11.53 25.15 -14.65
C SER A 182 10.39 25.47 -13.69
N THR A 183 9.44 26.32 -14.10
CA THR A 183 8.26 26.63 -13.29
C THR A 183 7.37 25.40 -13.12
N PHE A 184 7.13 24.64 -14.18
CA PHE A 184 6.33 23.43 -14.15
C PHE A 184 6.91 22.37 -13.21
N TYR A 185 8.20 22.04 -13.33
CA TYR A 185 8.82 21.06 -12.44
C TYR A 185 8.88 21.52 -10.98
N ARG A 186 9.03 22.82 -10.70
CA ARG A 186 8.88 23.37 -9.34
C ARG A 186 7.46 23.18 -8.79
N HIS A 187 6.44 23.38 -9.60
CA HIS A 187 5.05 23.15 -9.20
C HIS A 187 4.79 21.66 -8.95
N LEU A 188 5.28 20.78 -9.84
CA LEU A 188 5.18 19.34 -9.62
C LEU A 188 5.90 18.86 -8.36
N GLN A 189 7.09 19.38 -8.10
CA GLN A 189 7.82 19.05 -6.87
C GLN A 189 7.01 19.49 -5.64
N LYS A 190 6.56 20.75 -5.61
CA LYS A 190 5.74 21.27 -4.52
C LYS A 190 4.43 20.47 -4.34
N ALA A 191 3.79 20.05 -5.43
CA ALA A 191 2.58 19.23 -5.37
C ALA A 191 2.87 17.85 -4.77
N ARG A 192 3.97 17.21 -5.17
CA ARG A 192 4.42 15.92 -4.60
C ARG A 192 4.81 16.04 -3.13
N ASP A 193 5.49 17.12 -2.74
CA ASP A 193 5.85 17.36 -1.34
C ASP A 193 4.60 17.47 -0.47
N ARG A 194 3.56 18.14 -0.96
CA ARG A 194 2.27 18.21 -0.25
C ARG A 194 1.60 16.85 -0.12
N LEU A 195 1.63 16.02 -1.17
CA LEU A 195 1.13 14.65 -1.09
C LEU A 195 1.97 13.79 -0.13
N ALA A 196 3.28 14.03 -0.04
CA ALA A 196 4.18 13.32 0.87
C ALA A 196 3.86 13.58 2.35
N THR A 197 3.24 14.73 2.63
CA THR A 197 2.80 15.15 3.97
C THR A 197 1.31 14.95 4.21
N ALA A 198 0.56 14.53 3.17
CA ALA A 198 -0.87 14.28 3.28
C ALA A 198 -1.08 12.88 3.86
N SER A 199 -1.67 12.80 5.05
CA SER A 199 -2.19 11.54 5.56
C SER A 199 -3.47 11.19 4.77
N PRO A 200 -3.61 9.99 4.17
CA PRO A 200 -4.94 9.57 3.76
C PRO A 200 -5.79 9.47 5.03
N GLY A 201 -6.82 10.32 5.12
CA GLY A 201 -7.67 10.35 6.30
C GLY A 201 -8.25 8.96 6.57
N PRO A 202 -8.45 8.59 7.85
CA PRO A 202 -9.17 7.37 8.17
C PRO A 202 -10.55 7.45 7.54
N ASP A 203 -10.91 6.40 6.79
CA ASP A 203 -12.22 6.24 6.18
C ASP A 203 -13.26 6.34 7.31
N ARG A 204 -13.97 7.47 7.39
CA ARG A 204 -15.05 7.64 8.38
C ARG A 204 -16.24 6.79 7.91
N ARG A 205 -16.31 5.56 8.42
CA ARG A 205 -17.57 4.81 8.49
C ARG A 205 -18.22 5.01 9.85
#